data_AF-A0A5M5D1X8-F1
#
_entry.id   AF-A0A5M5D1X8-F1
#
_cell.length_a   1.000
_cell.length_b   1.000
_cell.length_c   1.000
_cell.angle_alpha   90.00
_cell.angle_beta   90.00
_cell.angle_gamma   90.00
#
_symmetry.space_group_name_H-M   'P 1'
#
loop_
_entity.id
_entity.type
_entity.pdbx_description
1 polymer ?
#
loop_
_entity_poly.entity_id
_entity_poly.type
_entity_poly.pdbx_seq_one_letter_code
_entity_poly.pdbx_strand_id
1 'polypeptide(L)'
;MKWIDNLIYTLLSACLLAGCEDSGSKELERMQGYWVHVRGHPAFTLSETGGRYTVTRKANVRGRILETAYPVTERNGCLFIETDFRIQFTYDKKTDRITLMPGGEYKRVTNPENKR
;
A
#
# COMPACT_ATOMS: atom_id res chain seq x y z
N MET A 1 45.56 4.98 20.44
CA MET A 1 44.13 4.98 20.79
C MET A 1 43.22 5.61 19.73
N LYS A 2 43.53 6.80 19.17
CA LYS A 2 42.63 7.58 18.28
C LYS A 2 42.15 6.91 16.98
N TRP A 3 42.78 5.82 16.53
CA TRP A 3 42.41 5.14 15.29
C TRP A 3 41.20 4.19 15.42
N ILE A 4 40.95 3.67 16.63
CA ILE A 4 39.81 2.79 16.91
C ILE A 4 38.55 3.64 17.03
N ASP A 5 38.66 4.84 17.61
CA ASP A 5 37.55 5.78 17.75
C ASP A 5 36.99 6.16 16.36
N ASN A 6 37.86 6.52 15.41
CA ASN A 6 37.45 6.86 14.04
C ASN A 6 36.79 5.68 13.29
N LEU A 7 37.23 4.45 13.55
CA LEU A 7 36.66 3.24 12.95
C LEU A 7 35.26 2.95 13.50
N ILE A 8 35.05 3.21 14.78
CA ILE A 8 33.73 3.09 15.43
C ILE A 8 32.77 4.17 14.90
N TYR A 9 33.22 5.41 14.75
CA TYR A 9 32.39 6.49 14.20
C TYR A 9 32.01 6.27 12.72
N THR A 10 32.91 5.71 11.90
CA THR A 10 32.60 5.35 10.51
C THR A 10 31.64 4.17 10.39
N LEU A 11 31.78 3.15 11.26
CA LEU A 11 30.85 2.01 11.29
C LEU A 11 29.46 2.40 11.83
N LEU A 12 29.36 3.26 12.85
CA LEU A 12 28.07 3.77 13.34
C LEU A 12 27.35 4.61 12.27
N SER A 13 28.09 5.42 11.49
CA SER A 13 27.53 6.22 10.40
C SER A 13 26.99 5.37 9.24
N ALA A 14 27.60 4.20 8.98
CA ALA A 14 27.12 3.27 7.96
C ALA A 14 25.86 2.49 8.41
N CYS A 15 25.75 2.17 9.71
CA CYS A 15 24.56 1.51 10.26
C CYS A 15 23.32 2.42 10.30
N LEU A 16 23.50 3.74 10.40
CA LEU A 16 22.40 4.71 10.36
C LEU A 16 21.76 4.86 8.97
N LEU A 17 22.48 4.53 7.88
CA LEU A 17 21.96 4.59 6.51
C LEU A 17 21.39 3.24 6.01
N ALA A 18 21.62 2.16 6.74
CA ALA A 18 21.07 0.83 6.42
C ALA A 18 19.73 0.54 7.14
N GLY A 19 19.23 1.48 7.94
CA GLY A 19 18.01 1.33 8.72
C GLY A 19 16.78 1.92 8.03
N CYS A 20 15.77 1.08 7.80
CA CYS A 20 14.42 1.40 7.35
C CYS A 20 14.23 1.81 5.88
N GLU A 21 14.08 0.83 4.97
CA GLU A 21 13.24 1.07 3.77
C GLU A 21 12.61 -0.21 3.16
N ASP A 22 12.57 -1.33 3.90
CA ASP A 22 12.24 -2.64 3.30
C ASP A 22 11.04 -3.36 3.95
N SER A 23 10.47 -2.81 5.03
CA SER A 23 9.28 -3.40 5.66
C SER A 23 7.99 -3.02 4.94
N GLY A 24 7.84 -1.74 4.58
CA GLY A 24 6.63 -1.21 3.93
C GLY A 24 6.45 -1.72 2.50
N SER A 25 7.54 -1.75 1.72
CA SER A 25 7.57 -2.26 0.34
C SER A 25 7.17 -3.73 0.25
N LYS A 26 7.76 -4.60 1.08
CA LYS A 26 7.41 -6.03 1.18
C LYS A 26 5.99 -6.26 1.65
N GLU A 27 5.44 -5.35 2.46
CA GLU A 27 4.06 -5.46 2.90
C GLU A 27 3.09 -5.10 1.77
N LEU A 28 3.33 -3.97 1.09
CA LEU A 28 2.54 -3.55 -0.07
C LEU A 28 2.57 -4.59 -1.20
N GLU A 29 3.70 -5.27 -1.39
CA GLU A 29 3.83 -6.36 -2.36
C GLU A 29 2.77 -7.46 -2.10
N ARG A 30 2.58 -7.84 -0.83
CA ARG A 30 1.57 -8.83 -0.42
C ARG A 30 0.13 -8.31 -0.55
N MET A 31 -0.07 -7.00 -0.50
CA MET A 31 -1.38 -6.38 -0.60
C MET A 31 -1.89 -6.28 -2.05
N GLN A 32 -1.03 -6.50 -3.05
CA GLN A 32 -1.42 -6.43 -4.47
C GLN A 32 -2.57 -7.39 -4.80
N GLY A 33 -3.61 -6.89 -5.46
CA GLY A 33 -4.76 -7.72 -5.85
C GLY A 33 -6.03 -6.92 -6.03
N TYR A 34 -7.11 -7.64 -6.32
CA TYR A 34 -8.47 -7.09 -6.43
C TYR A 34 -9.20 -7.23 -5.10
N TRP A 35 -9.78 -6.12 -4.63
CA TRP A 35 -10.35 -5.96 -3.31
C TRP A 35 -11.80 -5.51 -3.41
N VAL A 36 -12.72 -6.29 -2.83
CA VAL A 36 -14.16 -5.99 -2.82
C VAL A 36 -14.61 -5.56 -1.43
N HIS A 37 -15.41 -4.49 -1.38
CA HIS A 37 -15.93 -3.99 -0.11
C HIS A 37 -16.91 -4.99 0.51
N VAL A 38 -16.83 -5.19 1.82
CA VAL A 38 -17.65 -6.17 2.54
C VAL A 38 -19.14 -5.80 2.57
N ARG A 39 -19.48 -4.51 2.45
CA ARG A 39 -20.87 -4.01 2.41
C ARG A 39 -21.32 -3.47 1.05
N GLY A 40 -20.61 -3.78 -0.04
CA GLY A 40 -21.03 -3.40 -1.39
C GLY A 40 -20.66 -1.99 -1.86
N HIS A 41 -19.69 -1.32 -1.23
CA HIS A 41 -19.05 -0.15 -1.83
C HIS A 41 -18.15 -0.58 -3.01
N PRO A 42 -17.79 0.36 -3.90
CA PRO A 42 -16.97 0.07 -5.06
C PRO A 42 -15.64 -0.62 -4.70
N ALA A 43 -15.32 -1.65 -5.46
CA ALA A 43 -14.07 -2.38 -5.38
C ALA A 43 -12.88 -1.57 -5.94
N PHE A 44 -11.67 -2.01 -5.62
CA PHE A 44 -10.44 -1.44 -6.19
C PHE A 44 -9.39 -2.52 -6.44
N THR A 45 -8.40 -2.19 -7.27
CA THR A 45 -7.20 -3.00 -7.48
C THR A 45 -6.01 -2.27 -6.88
N LEU A 46 -5.21 -2.94 -6.07
CA LEU A 46 -3.89 -2.47 -5.65
C LEU A 46 -2.83 -3.18 -6.51
N SER A 47 -1.96 -2.42 -7.17
CA SER A 47 -0.92 -2.95 -8.05
C SER A 47 0.36 -2.14 -7.98
N GLU A 48 1.48 -2.80 -8.24
CA GLU A 48 2.81 -2.21 -8.36
C GLU A 48 3.18 -2.02 -9.85
N THR A 49 3.78 -0.89 -10.19
CA THR A 49 4.39 -0.68 -11.50
C THR A 49 5.60 0.25 -11.37
N GLY A 50 6.80 -0.25 -11.67
CA GLY A 50 8.02 0.55 -11.71
C GLY A 50 8.45 1.13 -10.36
N GLY A 51 8.31 0.36 -9.29
CA GLY A 51 8.53 0.73 -7.90
C GLY A 51 7.38 1.53 -7.26
N ARG A 52 6.26 1.74 -7.97
CA ARG A 52 5.17 2.62 -7.52
C ARG A 52 3.88 1.84 -7.33
N TYR A 53 3.35 1.88 -6.13
CA TYR A 53 2.06 1.29 -5.79
C TYR A 53 0.92 2.23 -6.13
N THR A 54 -0.15 1.69 -6.72
CA THR A 54 -1.33 2.44 -7.14
C THR A 54 -2.60 1.69 -6.78
N VAL A 55 -3.61 2.45 -6.35
CA VAL A 55 -4.98 1.97 -6.21
C VAL A 55 -5.78 2.42 -7.43
N THR A 56 -6.26 1.47 -8.20
CA THR A 56 -7.09 1.70 -9.38
C THR A 56 -8.54 1.36 -9.07
N ARG A 57 -9.44 2.31 -9.31
CA ARG A 57 -10.88 2.15 -9.16
C ARG A 57 -11.57 2.29 -10.50
N LYS A 58 -12.53 1.40 -10.76
CA LYS A 58 -13.44 1.48 -11.90
C LYS A 58 -14.80 1.96 -11.44
N ALA A 59 -15.38 2.89 -12.17
CA ALA A 59 -16.74 3.38 -11.96
C ALA A 59 -17.50 3.39 -13.29
N ASN A 60 -18.76 2.96 -13.28
CA ASN A 60 -19.63 3.14 -14.43
C ASN A 60 -20.31 4.52 -14.33
N VAL A 61 -20.01 5.41 -15.28
CA VAL A 61 -20.60 6.74 -15.37
C VAL A 61 -21.33 6.82 -16.70
N ARG A 62 -22.67 6.79 -16.64
CA ARG A 62 -23.56 6.90 -17.82
C ARG A 62 -23.22 5.86 -18.91
N GLY A 63 -22.98 4.62 -18.53
CA GLY A 63 -22.66 3.53 -19.45
C GLY A 63 -21.21 3.48 -19.91
N ARG A 64 -20.35 4.40 -19.45
CA ARG A 64 -18.91 4.39 -19.72
C ARG A 64 -18.13 3.95 -18.49
N ILE A 65 -17.12 3.10 -18.68
CA ILE A 65 -16.20 2.73 -17.61
C ILE A 65 -15.15 3.84 -17.49
N LEU A 66 -15.16 4.54 -16.36
CA LEU A 66 -14.10 5.45 -15.96
C LEU A 66 -13.16 4.70 -15.02
N GLU A 67 -11.88 4.70 -15.36
CA GLU A 67 -10.81 4.18 -14.52
C GLU A 67 -10.02 5.33 -13.92
N THR A 68 -9.75 5.27 -12.62
CA THR A 68 -8.97 6.29 -11.91
C THR A 68 -7.93 5.62 -11.03
N ALA A 69 -6.67 6.03 -11.17
CA ALA A 69 -5.54 5.50 -10.42
C ALA A 69 -5.02 6.55 -9.44
N TYR A 70 -4.82 6.14 -8.20
CA TYR A 70 -4.32 6.98 -7.12
C TYR A 70 -3.00 6.40 -6.58
N PRO A 71 -1.96 7.20 -6.38
CA PRO A 71 -0.72 6.70 -5.83
C PRO A 71 -0.89 6.33 -4.36
N VAL A 72 -0.12 5.32 -3.94
CA VAL A 72 0.01 4.94 -2.53
C VAL A 72 1.31 5.49 -1.98
N THR A 73 1.24 6.10 -0.79
CA THR A 73 2.40 6.62 -0.07
C THR A 73 2.45 6.06 1.34
N GLU A 74 3.64 5.99 1.91
CA GLU A 74 3.86 5.69 3.32
C GLU A 74 4.36 6.94 4.05
N ARG A 75 3.76 7.27 5.19
CA ARG A 75 4.20 8.37 6.05
C ARG A 75 4.12 7.92 7.50
N ASN A 76 5.25 7.97 8.21
CA ASN A 76 5.36 7.56 9.62
C ASN A 76 4.78 6.15 9.88
N GLY A 77 5.05 5.19 8.98
CA GLY A 77 4.54 3.82 9.08
C GLY A 77 3.05 3.64 8.74
N CYS A 78 2.37 4.70 8.30
CA CYS A 78 0.97 4.65 7.86
C CYS A 78 0.88 4.72 6.34
N LEU A 79 0.03 3.89 5.75
CA LEU A 79 -0.22 3.85 4.31
C LEU A 79 -1.39 4.75 3.93
N PHE A 80 -1.24 5.49 2.83
CA PHE A 80 -2.23 6.43 2.34
C PHE A 80 -2.48 6.23 0.85
N ILE A 81 -3.74 6.32 0.43
CA ILE A 81 -4.14 6.52 -0.95
C ILE A 81 -4.28 8.03 -1.15
N GLU A 82 -3.45 8.61 -2.00
CA GLU A 82 -3.41 10.05 -2.27
C GLU A 82 -4.49 10.41 -3.28
N THR A 83 -5.74 10.49 -2.80
CA THR A 83 -6.83 11.17 -3.49
C THR A 83 -6.85 12.67 -3.10
N ASP A 84 -7.86 13.43 -3.54
CA ASP A 84 -8.04 14.83 -3.11
C ASP A 84 -8.24 14.97 -1.59
N PHE A 85 -8.71 13.91 -0.93
CA PHE A 85 -8.68 13.73 0.52
C PHE A 85 -7.92 12.43 0.82
N ARG A 86 -6.84 12.50 1.59
CA ARG A 86 -6.01 11.31 1.87
C ARG A 86 -6.85 10.24 2.58
N ILE A 87 -6.82 9.03 2.05
CA ILE A 87 -7.47 7.87 2.67
C ILE A 87 -6.37 7.02 3.28
N GLN A 88 -6.35 6.91 4.61
CA GLN A 88 -5.44 5.99 5.27
C GLN A 88 -5.94 4.56 5.10
N PHE A 89 -5.05 3.58 5.03
CA PHE A 89 -5.46 2.19 5.11
C PHE A 89 -4.51 1.32 5.93
N THR A 90 -5.04 0.18 6.37
CA THR A 90 -4.33 -0.86 7.11
C THR A 90 -4.59 -2.21 6.48
N TYR A 91 -3.70 -3.18 6.74
CA TYR A 91 -3.80 -4.55 6.24
C TYR A 91 -3.68 -5.54 7.40
N ASP A 92 -4.71 -6.36 7.57
CA ASP A 92 -4.67 -7.50 8.48
C ASP A 92 -4.19 -8.75 7.74
N LYS A 93 -2.95 -9.14 7.99
CA LYS A 93 -2.29 -10.32 7.43
C LYS A 93 -2.96 -11.63 7.83
N LYS A 94 -3.64 -11.69 9.00
CA LYS A 94 -4.27 -12.93 9.49
C LYS A 94 -5.57 -13.23 8.76
N THR A 95 -6.32 -12.19 8.44
CA THR A 95 -7.65 -12.31 7.82
C THR A 95 -7.67 -11.94 6.33
N ASP A 96 -6.53 -11.49 5.78
CA ASP A 96 -6.38 -10.99 4.41
C ASP A 96 -7.40 -9.87 4.09
N ARG A 97 -7.37 -8.82 4.92
CA ARG A 97 -8.32 -7.70 4.87
C ARG A 97 -7.64 -6.36 4.81
N ILE A 98 -8.11 -5.48 3.93
CA ILE A 98 -7.74 -4.06 3.93
C ILE A 98 -8.86 -3.25 4.57
N THR A 99 -8.52 -2.34 5.47
CA THR A 99 -9.47 -1.37 6.02
C THR A 99 -9.08 0.05 5.60
N LEU A 100 -9.97 0.72 4.88
CA LEU A 100 -9.84 2.12 4.48
C LEU A 100 -10.46 3.04 5.54
N MET A 101 -9.80 4.16 5.81
CA MET A 101 -10.20 5.18 6.78
C MET A 101 -10.18 6.56 6.11
N PRO A 102 -11.36 7.12 5.75
CA PRO A 102 -12.68 6.48 5.74
C PRO A 102 -12.81 5.44 4.62
N GLY A 103 -13.82 4.56 4.70
CA GLY A 103 -14.17 3.66 3.58
C GLY A 103 -14.49 2.22 3.97
N GLY A 104 -14.12 1.79 5.18
CA GLY A 104 -14.50 0.49 5.70
C GLY A 104 -13.64 -0.65 5.17
N GLU A 105 -14.16 -1.86 5.27
CA GLU A 105 -13.38 -3.09 5.16
C GLU A 105 -13.56 -3.78 3.80
N TYR A 106 -12.46 -4.33 3.28
CA TYR A 106 -12.35 -4.98 1.99
C TYR A 106 -11.74 -6.38 2.15
N LYS A 107 -12.24 -7.32 1.34
CA LYS A 107 -11.71 -8.69 1.23
C LYS A 107 -11.10 -8.91 -0.14
N ARG A 108 -10.01 -9.68 -0.20
CA ARG A 108 -9.37 -10.01 -1.47
C ARG A 108 -10.22 -11.00 -2.26
N VAL A 109 -10.20 -10.85 -3.58
CA VAL A 109 -10.76 -11.82 -4.52
C VAL A 109 -9.62 -12.57 -5.20
N THR A 110 -9.54 -13.87 -4.93
CA THR A 110 -8.52 -14.76 -5.51
C THR A 110 -9.02 -15.49 -6.76
N ASN A 111 -10.32 -15.77 -6.86
CA ASN A 111 -10.92 -16.39 -8.04
C ASN A 111 -11.17 -15.34 -9.16
N PRO A 112 -10.59 -15.51 -10.36
CA PRO A 112 -10.82 -14.62 -11.51
C PRO A 112 -12.29 -14.42 -11.87
N GLU A 113 -13.15 -15.44 -11.72
CA GLU A 113 -14.58 -15.37 -12.08
C GLU A 113 -15.39 -14.38 -11.22
N ASN A 114 -14.84 -14.03 -10.05
CA ASN A 114 -15.45 -13.13 -9.08
C ASN A 114 -14.98 -11.68 -9.24
N LYS A 115 -14.11 -11.39 -10.22
CA LYS A 115 -13.73 -10.03 -10.61
C LYS A 115 -14.78 -9.45 -11.58
N ARG A 116 -16.02 -9.30 -11.10
CA ARG A 116 -17.15 -8.77 -11.88
C ARG A 116 -17.25 -7.26 -11.78
#